data_AF-A0A6P0B3F6-F1
#
_entry.id   AF-A0A6P0B3F6-F1
#
_cell.length_a   1.000
_cell.length_b   1.000
_cell.length_c   1.000
_cell.angle_alpha   90.00
_cell.angle_beta   90.00
_cell.angle_gamma   90.00
#
_symmetry.space_group_name_H-M   'P 1'
#
loop_
_entity.id
_entity.type
_entity.pdbx_description
1 polymer ?
#
loop_
_entity_poly.entity_id
_entity_poly.type
_entity_poly.pdbx_seq_one_letter_code
_entity_poly.pdbx_strand_id
1 'polypeptide(L)'
;MMQPATFIGAAMGIALSTYLRLESGIAMALALFCLLLTWTIVEGTPAARRAWASRERRNEAPAIFWRRIGTKLVGLAALLGVVVIVCSVFPFFTQSSAVRWFIESGHTTIVISIALAIATILYVAVTDLIAEQPDDYLNQVGRAVLMQDFREEDVLFALRLLAIKCFFLVLMFSGGMAALSDLVDKPAWAFPPLSAAWLEGLLRLAFLLDTVLAAGGYIATFKLFGWHVRATETTALGWLVCLICYEPFFPAISHAFVPYGEGPGWETVIQEGSAVFILWSGATLFCTVIYVWATVAFGPRFSNLTHRGIITSGPYRFIKHPAYVSKNIAWWLFAIPSFIASGLTEGFARAGMLAIVSLIYVMRARAEERMLSRDPAYRDYAENVAAHGLLAMAKRRLTSRPAA
;
A
#
# COMPACT_ATOMS: atom_id res chain seq x y z
N MET A 1 -9.17 -17.88 3.87
CA MET A 1 -8.73 -18.20 2.50
C MET A 1 -8.00 -17.06 1.81
N MET A 2 -8.43 -15.80 1.99
CA MET A 2 -7.82 -14.65 1.28
C MET A 2 -6.34 -14.35 1.63
N GLN A 3 -5.96 -14.44 2.90
CA GLN A 3 -4.59 -14.15 3.34
C GLN A 3 -3.55 -15.13 2.74
N PRO A 4 -3.73 -16.46 2.84
CA PRO A 4 -2.84 -17.40 2.15
C PRO A 4 -2.75 -17.15 0.64
N ALA A 5 -3.88 -16.91 -0.03
CA ALA A 5 -3.90 -16.63 -1.46
C ALA A 5 -3.11 -15.36 -1.82
N THR A 6 -3.28 -14.30 -1.02
CA THR A 6 -2.54 -13.03 -1.19
C THR A 6 -1.03 -13.24 -1.08
N PHE A 7 -0.58 -13.98 -0.06
CA PHE A 7 0.82 -14.30 0.11
C PHE A 7 1.36 -15.15 -1.04
N ILE A 8 0.64 -16.23 -1.40
CA ILE A 8 1.03 -17.14 -2.49
C ILE A 8 1.14 -16.40 -3.82
N GLY A 9 0.16 -15.54 -4.15
CA GLY A 9 0.17 -14.79 -5.41
C GLY A 9 1.39 -13.87 -5.54
N ALA A 10 1.72 -13.13 -4.47
CA ALA A 10 2.90 -12.26 -4.44
C ALA A 10 4.21 -13.08 -4.47
N ALA A 11 4.33 -14.11 -3.64
CA ALA A 11 5.53 -14.94 -3.55
C ALA A 11 5.80 -15.69 -4.86
N MET A 12 4.77 -16.25 -5.50
CA MET A 12 4.87 -16.91 -6.80
C MET A 12 5.32 -15.94 -7.89
N GLY A 13 4.77 -14.73 -7.90
CA GLY A 13 5.16 -13.68 -8.84
C GLY A 13 6.64 -13.30 -8.72
N ILE A 14 7.09 -13.06 -7.48
CA ILE A 14 8.51 -12.77 -7.18
C ILE A 14 9.37 -13.96 -7.61
N ALA A 15 9.07 -15.18 -7.14
CA ALA A 15 9.87 -16.37 -7.43
C ALA A 15 9.98 -16.65 -8.94
N LEU A 16 8.88 -16.54 -9.68
CA LEU A 16 8.87 -16.72 -11.13
C LEU A 16 9.71 -15.64 -11.84
N SER A 17 9.57 -14.39 -11.42
CA SER A 17 10.35 -13.28 -11.98
C SER A 17 11.85 -13.44 -11.76
N THR A 18 12.25 -13.89 -10.57
CA THR A 18 13.64 -14.16 -10.21
C THR A 18 14.18 -15.38 -10.96
N TYR A 19 13.39 -16.45 -11.08
CA TYR A 19 13.75 -17.66 -11.82
C TYR A 19 14.01 -17.38 -13.31
N LEU A 20 13.14 -16.57 -13.93
CA LEU A 20 13.25 -16.17 -15.33
C LEU A 20 14.31 -15.08 -15.58
N ARG A 21 14.93 -14.54 -14.52
CA ARG A 21 15.93 -13.45 -14.59
C ARG A 21 15.46 -12.26 -15.43
N LEU A 22 14.21 -11.86 -15.22
CA LEU A 22 13.61 -10.75 -15.95
C LEU A 22 14.22 -9.42 -15.52
N GLU A 23 14.25 -8.46 -16.45
CA GLU A 23 14.52 -7.06 -16.14
C GLU A 23 13.54 -6.56 -15.07
N SER A 24 13.99 -5.70 -14.16
CA SER A 24 13.24 -5.29 -12.96
C SER A 24 11.83 -4.75 -13.26
N GLY A 25 11.64 -4.02 -14.36
CA GLY A 25 10.32 -3.53 -14.77
C GLY A 25 9.36 -4.65 -15.19
N ILE A 26 9.84 -5.58 -16.02
CA ILE A 26 9.07 -6.76 -16.44
C ILE A 26 8.82 -7.68 -15.25
N ALA A 27 9.81 -7.86 -14.38
CA ALA A 27 9.70 -8.63 -13.15
C ALA A 27 8.60 -8.08 -12.23
N MET A 28 8.57 -6.76 -12.01
CA MET A 28 7.55 -6.09 -11.21
C MET A 28 6.16 -6.23 -11.83
N ALA A 29 6.04 -6.03 -13.14
CA ALA A 29 4.78 -6.21 -13.87
C ALA A 29 4.25 -7.65 -13.77
N LEU A 30 5.14 -8.66 -13.90
CA LEU A 30 4.78 -10.06 -13.76
C LEU A 30 4.36 -10.40 -12.33
N ALA A 31 5.08 -9.90 -11.32
CA ALA A 31 4.73 -10.12 -9.93
C ALA A 31 3.34 -9.57 -9.59
N LEU A 32 3.04 -8.37 -10.08
CA LEU A 32 1.72 -7.75 -9.95
C LEU A 32 0.65 -8.53 -10.73
N PHE A 33 0.96 -9.01 -11.93
CA PHE A 33 0.04 -9.83 -12.72
C PHE A 33 -0.36 -11.12 -11.97
N CYS A 34 0.62 -11.86 -11.43
CA CYS A 34 0.36 -13.06 -10.63
C CYS A 34 -0.50 -12.76 -9.39
N LEU A 35 -0.22 -11.66 -8.69
CA LEU A 35 -0.98 -11.22 -7.53
C LEU A 35 -2.43 -10.87 -7.90
N LEU A 36 -2.63 -10.02 -8.92
CA LEU A 36 -3.95 -9.60 -9.39
C LEU A 36 -4.77 -10.77 -9.93
N LEU A 37 -4.14 -11.70 -10.64
CA LEU A 37 -4.78 -12.92 -11.11
C LEU A 37 -5.27 -13.76 -9.93
N THR A 38 -4.43 -13.94 -8.91
CA THR A 38 -4.78 -14.70 -7.70
C THR A 38 -5.96 -14.06 -6.96
N TRP A 39 -5.94 -12.75 -6.76
CA TRP A 39 -7.07 -12.01 -6.16
C TRP A 39 -8.33 -12.10 -7.00
N THR A 40 -8.20 -12.00 -8.33
CA THR A 40 -9.33 -12.12 -9.25
C THR A 40 -9.94 -13.50 -9.15
N ILE A 41 -9.17 -14.57 -9.15
CA ILE A 41 -9.70 -15.94 -9.04
C ILE A 41 -10.38 -16.17 -7.69
N VAL A 42 -9.72 -15.83 -6.58
CA VAL A 42 -10.16 -16.20 -5.22
C VAL A 42 -11.31 -15.32 -4.72
N GLU A 43 -11.27 -14.01 -4.97
CA GLU A 43 -12.26 -13.06 -4.45
C GLU A 43 -13.03 -12.35 -5.56
N GLY A 44 -12.36 -11.99 -6.66
CA GLY A 44 -12.97 -11.24 -7.77
C GLY A 44 -14.07 -12.01 -8.49
N THR A 45 -13.83 -13.25 -8.93
CA THR A 45 -14.81 -14.04 -9.70
C THR A 45 -16.05 -14.37 -8.88
N PRO A 46 -15.97 -14.77 -7.59
CA PRO A 46 -17.17 -14.94 -6.78
C PRO A 46 -17.91 -13.62 -6.55
N ALA A 47 -17.19 -12.51 -6.35
CA ALA A 47 -17.80 -11.19 -6.15
C ALA A 47 -18.54 -10.70 -7.42
N ALA A 48 -17.92 -10.83 -8.59
CA ALA A 48 -18.53 -10.48 -9.87
C ALA A 48 -19.79 -11.31 -10.16
N ARG A 49 -19.75 -12.62 -9.87
CA ARG A 49 -20.92 -13.50 -10.01
C ARG A 49 -22.08 -13.06 -9.12
N ARG A 50 -21.79 -12.72 -7.85
CA ARG A 50 -22.81 -12.20 -6.93
C ARG A 50 -23.39 -10.88 -7.41
N ALA A 51 -22.53 -9.93 -7.78
CA ALA A 51 -22.95 -8.62 -8.27
C ALA A 51 -23.80 -8.73 -9.55
N TRP A 52 -23.43 -9.64 -10.46
CA TRP A 52 -24.23 -9.90 -11.66
C TRP A 52 -25.57 -10.55 -11.36
N ALA A 53 -25.62 -11.48 -10.39
CA ALA A 53 -26.85 -12.15 -9.98
C ALA A 53 -27.82 -11.20 -9.27
N SER A 54 -27.31 -10.25 -8.49
CA SER A 54 -28.10 -9.25 -7.77
C SER A 54 -28.39 -7.98 -8.58
N ARG A 55 -28.06 -7.94 -9.88
CA ARG A 55 -28.22 -6.72 -10.68
C ARG A 55 -29.70 -6.41 -10.90
N GLU A 56 -30.07 -5.17 -10.66
CA GLU A 56 -31.39 -4.67 -11.04
C GLU A 56 -31.37 -4.24 -12.51
N ARG A 57 -32.28 -4.80 -13.31
CA ARG A 57 -32.41 -4.41 -14.71
C ARG A 57 -33.12 -3.06 -14.78
N ARG A 58 -32.39 -2.02 -15.17
CA ARG A 58 -32.97 -0.71 -15.49
C ARG A 58 -33.66 -0.77 -16.85
N ASN A 59 -34.92 -0.34 -16.90
CA ASN A 59 -35.68 -0.20 -18.14
C ASN A 59 -35.43 1.20 -18.73
N GLU A 60 -34.22 1.42 -19.26
CA GLU A 60 -33.82 2.69 -19.87
C GLU A 60 -33.61 2.56 -21.38
N ALA A 61 -33.87 3.62 -22.13
CA ALA A 61 -33.65 3.63 -23.57
C ALA A 61 -32.14 3.46 -23.89
N PRO A 62 -31.76 2.69 -24.92
CA PRO A 62 -30.35 2.47 -25.27
C PRO A 62 -29.55 3.75 -25.48
N ALA A 63 -30.18 4.80 -26.00
CA ALA A 63 -29.54 6.11 -26.21
C ALA A 63 -29.10 6.77 -24.89
N ILE A 64 -29.88 6.63 -23.81
CA ILE A 64 -29.55 7.18 -22.49
C ILE A 64 -28.34 6.44 -21.90
N PHE A 65 -28.34 5.12 -22.02
CA PHE A 65 -27.22 4.27 -21.60
C PHE A 65 -25.93 4.67 -22.32
N TRP A 66 -25.91 4.66 -23.65
CA TRP A 66 -24.70 4.97 -24.42
C TRP A 66 -24.22 6.41 -24.23
N ARG A 67 -25.13 7.37 -24.04
CA ARG A 67 -24.77 8.76 -23.68
C ARG A 67 -24.03 8.79 -22.34
N ARG A 68 -24.53 8.10 -21.31
CA ARG A 68 -23.89 8.03 -19.99
C ARG A 68 -22.53 7.34 -20.06
N ILE A 69 -22.40 6.24 -20.81
CA ILE A 69 -21.11 5.59 -21.04
C ILE A 69 -20.14 6.56 -21.72
N GLY A 70 -20.58 7.27 -22.76
CA GLY A 70 -19.78 8.30 -23.43
C GLY A 70 -19.28 9.36 -22.46
N THR A 71 -20.15 9.91 -21.62
CA THR A 71 -19.79 10.90 -20.59
C THR A 71 -18.77 10.32 -19.60
N LYS A 72 -18.94 9.09 -19.12
CA LYS A 72 -17.96 8.42 -18.25
C LYS A 72 -16.59 8.23 -18.93
N LEU A 73 -16.58 7.89 -20.21
CA LEU A 73 -15.34 7.75 -20.98
C LEU A 73 -14.63 9.09 -21.19
N VAL A 74 -15.38 10.18 -21.41
CA VAL A 74 -14.82 11.55 -21.41
C VAL A 74 -14.19 11.88 -20.06
N GLY A 75 -14.89 11.59 -18.96
CA GLY A 75 -14.37 11.81 -17.61
C GLY A 75 -13.09 11.00 -17.34
N LEU A 76 -13.07 9.73 -17.75
CA LEU A 76 -11.89 8.88 -17.63
C LEU A 76 -10.72 9.39 -18.48
N ALA A 77 -10.97 9.78 -19.73
CA ALA A 77 -9.96 10.34 -20.62
C ALA A 77 -9.36 11.63 -20.06
N ALA A 78 -10.19 12.49 -19.46
CA ALA A 78 -9.73 13.70 -18.80
C ALA A 78 -8.81 13.38 -17.60
N LEU A 79 -9.19 12.43 -16.73
CA LEU A 79 -8.35 12.01 -15.62
C LEU A 79 -7.02 11.41 -16.11
N LEU A 80 -7.04 10.58 -17.15
CA LEU A 80 -5.82 10.03 -17.76
C LEU A 80 -4.95 11.14 -18.36
N GLY A 81 -5.54 12.14 -19.01
CA GLY A 81 -4.84 13.33 -19.50
C GLY A 81 -4.14 14.08 -18.38
N VAL A 82 -4.81 14.26 -17.23
CA VAL A 82 -4.18 14.84 -16.03
C VAL A 82 -3.00 14.00 -15.56
N VAL A 83 -3.11 12.66 -15.53
CA VAL A 83 -1.98 11.78 -15.18
C VAL A 83 -0.80 12.01 -16.11
N VAL A 84 -1.03 12.03 -17.42
CA VAL A 84 0.03 12.24 -18.42
C VAL A 84 0.72 13.57 -18.17
N ILE A 85 -0.04 14.67 -18.02
CA ILE A 85 0.52 16.00 -17.74
C ILE A 85 1.36 15.98 -16.46
N VAL A 86 0.82 15.45 -15.37
CA VAL A 86 1.52 15.40 -14.08
C VAL A 86 2.80 14.55 -14.18
N CYS A 87 2.73 13.38 -14.80
CA CYS A 87 3.89 12.50 -14.96
C CYS A 87 4.97 13.09 -15.88
N SER A 88 4.61 13.99 -16.81
CA SER A 88 5.56 14.66 -17.71
C SER A 88 6.15 15.96 -17.14
N VAL A 89 5.43 16.65 -16.25
CA VAL A 89 5.85 17.97 -15.74
C VAL A 89 6.67 17.88 -14.46
N PHE A 90 6.32 16.99 -13.53
CA PHE A 90 6.96 16.98 -12.21
C PHE A 90 8.20 16.08 -12.19
N PRO A 91 9.38 16.59 -11.74
CA PRO A 91 10.63 15.82 -11.69
C PRO A 91 10.54 14.51 -10.91
N PHE A 92 9.74 14.49 -9.84
CA PHE A 92 9.50 13.28 -9.05
C PHE A 92 9.02 12.10 -9.92
N PHE A 93 8.12 12.36 -10.87
CA PHE A 93 7.60 11.33 -11.76
C PHE A 93 8.56 11.05 -12.92
N THR A 94 9.11 12.07 -13.58
CA THR A 94 9.98 11.88 -14.75
C THR A 94 11.29 11.17 -14.41
N GLN A 95 11.80 11.32 -13.19
CA GLN A 95 13.01 10.64 -12.73
C GLN A 95 12.73 9.24 -12.15
N SER A 96 11.46 8.92 -11.85
CA SER A 96 11.08 7.62 -11.31
C SER A 96 11.39 6.49 -12.29
N SER A 97 11.84 5.35 -11.78
CA SER A 97 12.16 4.17 -12.60
C SER A 97 10.92 3.63 -13.32
N ALA A 98 9.74 3.69 -12.69
CA ALA A 98 8.50 3.20 -13.29
C ALA A 98 8.09 4.00 -14.53
N VAL A 99 8.15 5.33 -14.47
CA VAL A 99 7.76 6.20 -15.60
C VAL A 99 8.77 6.08 -16.74
N ARG A 100 10.07 6.07 -16.43
CA ARG A 100 11.13 5.88 -17.44
C ARG A 100 10.98 4.54 -18.16
N TRP A 101 10.81 3.46 -17.41
CA TRP A 101 10.59 2.13 -17.98
C TRP A 101 9.37 2.08 -18.91
N PHE A 102 8.27 2.75 -18.53
CA PHE A 102 7.08 2.82 -19.37
C PHE A 102 7.31 3.60 -20.67
N ILE A 103 8.06 4.71 -20.62
CA ILE A 103 8.42 5.52 -21.79
C ILE A 103 9.36 4.75 -22.73
N GLU A 104 10.35 4.06 -22.18
CA GLU A 104 11.36 3.31 -22.94
C GLU A 104 10.78 2.06 -23.63
N SER A 105 9.73 1.45 -23.07
CA SER A 105 9.05 0.26 -23.59
C SER A 105 8.19 0.48 -24.87
N GLY A 106 8.43 1.56 -25.62
CA GLY A 106 7.49 2.20 -26.56
C GLY A 106 6.89 1.37 -27.71
N HIS A 107 7.49 0.25 -28.14
CA HIS A 107 6.97 -0.54 -29.27
C HIS A 107 5.99 -1.66 -28.87
N THR A 108 6.22 -2.34 -27.74
CA THR A 108 5.34 -3.41 -27.23
C THR A 108 4.12 -2.87 -26.49
N THR A 109 4.21 -1.64 -25.99
CA THR A 109 3.14 -0.95 -25.24
C THR A 109 1.95 -0.54 -26.10
N ILE A 110 2.10 -0.33 -27.41
CA ILE A 110 0.98 0.11 -28.28
C ILE A 110 -0.13 -0.95 -28.33
N VAL A 111 0.23 -2.21 -28.63
CA VAL A 111 -0.74 -3.31 -28.73
C VAL A 111 -1.44 -3.54 -27.38
N ILE A 112 -0.66 -3.54 -26.29
CA ILE A 112 -1.19 -3.69 -24.93
C ILE A 112 -2.13 -2.52 -24.58
N SER A 113 -1.78 -1.29 -24.97
CA SER A 113 -2.60 -0.10 -24.73
C SER A 113 -3.93 -0.15 -25.47
N ILE A 114 -3.94 -0.62 -26.72
CA ILE A 114 -5.18 -0.81 -27.50
C ILE A 114 -6.06 -1.87 -26.82
N ALA A 115 -5.48 -3.02 -26.46
CA ALA A 115 -6.22 -4.07 -25.77
C ALA A 115 -6.79 -3.58 -24.42
N LEU A 116 -6.01 -2.82 -23.67
CA LEU A 116 -6.43 -2.23 -22.39
C LEU A 116 -7.52 -1.17 -22.58
N ALA A 117 -7.46 -0.36 -23.64
CA ALA A 117 -8.50 0.61 -23.96
C ALA A 117 -9.84 -0.07 -24.27
N ILE A 118 -9.83 -1.14 -25.09
CA ILE A 118 -11.02 -1.95 -25.39
C ILE A 118 -11.55 -2.58 -24.10
N ALA A 119 -10.67 -3.22 -23.31
CA ALA A 119 -11.06 -3.82 -22.03
C ALA A 119 -11.65 -2.79 -21.06
N THR A 120 -11.13 -1.56 -21.05
CA THR A 120 -11.62 -0.46 -20.22
C THR A 120 -13.02 0.00 -20.64
N ILE A 121 -13.27 0.15 -21.94
CA ILE A 121 -14.60 0.50 -22.46
C ILE A 121 -15.63 -0.56 -22.07
N LEU A 122 -15.29 -1.84 -22.29
CA LEU A 122 -16.14 -2.96 -21.89
C LEU A 122 -16.37 -2.99 -20.38
N TYR A 123 -15.32 -2.74 -19.59
CA TYR A 123 -15.42 -2.69 -18.13
C TYR A 123 -16.34 -1.57 -17.64
N VAL A 124 -16.24 -0.36 -18.21
CA VAL A 124 -17.12 0.77 -17.87
C VAL A 124 -18.57 0.44 -18.22
N ALA A 125 -18.82 -0.15 -19.39
CA ALA A 125 -20.16 -0.57 -19.79
C ALA A 125 -20.75 -1.64 -18.84
N VAL A 126 -19.97 -2.68 -18.52
CA VAL A 126 -20.40 -3.77 -17.63
C VAL A 126 -20.63 -3.27 -16.21
N THR A 127 -19.74 -2.43 -15.69
CA THR A 127 -19.90 -1.89 -14.33
C THR A 127 -21.06 -0.92 -14.22
N ASP A 128 -21.34 -0.13 -15.27
CA ASP A 128 -22.54 0.68 -15.31
C ASP A 128 -23.79 -0.18 -15.17
N LEU A 129 -23.93 -1.27 -15.94
CA LEU A 129 -25.08 -2.18 -15.90
C LEU A 129 -25.35 -2.81 -14.53
N ILE A 130 -24.33 -2.94 -13.69
CA ILE A 130 -24.43 -3.59 -12.37
C ILE A 130 -24.51 -2.55 -11.24
N ALA A 131 -24.03 -1.33 -11.46
CA ALA A 131 -24.00 -0.30 -10.44
C ALA A 131 -25.41 0.05 -9.95
N GLU A 132 -25.61 0.04 -8.63
CA GLU A 132 -26.85 0.53 -8.00
C GLU A 132 -27.09 2.01 -8.34
N GLN A 133 -26.02 2.82 -8.25
CA GLN A 133 -26.01 4.23 -8.63
C GLN A 133 -25.10 4.44 -9.85
N PRO A 134 -25.66 4.46 -11.08
CA PRO A 134 -24.86 4.60 -12.29
C PRO A 134 -24.28 6.01 -12.46
N ASP A 135 -24.84 7.01 -11.78
CA ASP A 135 -24.32 8.38 -11.75
C ASP A 135 -23.15 8.51 -10.77
N ASP A 136 -22.00 7.96 -11.14
CA ASP A 136 -20.79 7.91 -10.31
C ASP A 136 -19.81 9.05 -10.61
N TYR A 137 -18.70 9.09 -9.87
CA TYR A 137 -17.67 10.12 -10.03
C TYR A 137 -17.09 10.23 -11.45
N LEU A 138 -17.04 9.14 -12.25
CA LEU A 138 -16.56 9.23 -13.63
C LEU A 138 -17.56 9.99 -14.50
N ASN A 139 -18.84 9.76 -14.28
CA ASN A 139 -19.89 10.50 -14.97
C ASN A 139 -19.83 11.99 -14.58
N GLN A 140 -19.63 12.30 -13.29
CA GLN A 140 -19.55 13.68 -12.81
C GLN A 140 -18.34 14.44 -13.36
N VAL A 141 -17.17 13.79 -13.43
CA VAL A 141 -15.99 14.38 -14.09
C VAL A 141 -16.27 14.61 -15.58
N GLY A 142 -16.91 13.67 -16.26
CA GLY A 142 -17.29 13.83 -17.66
C GLY A 142 -18.25 15.00 -17.89
N ARG A 143 -19.25 15.15 -17.02
CA ARG A 143 -20.20 16.28 -17.04
C ARG A 143 -19.47 17.61 -16.85
N ALA A 144 -18.54 17.68 -15.89
CA ALA A 144 -17.73 18.87 -15.65
C ALA A 144 -16.90 19.27 -16.90
N VAL A 145 -16.24 18.31 -17.55
CA VAL A 145 -15.45 18.54 -18.78
C VAL A 145 -16.33 18.99 -19.94
N LEU A 146 -17.54 18.45 -20.04
CA LEU A 146 -18.52 18.81 -21.06
C LEU A 146 -19.32 20.08 -20.73
N MET A 147 -18.94 20.83 -19.68
CA MET A 147 -19.63 22.04 -19.21
C MET A 147 -21.12 21.82 -18.92
N GLN A 148 -21.46 20.64 -18.40
CA GLN A 148 -22.79 20.29 -17.93
C GLN A 148 -22.87 20.49 -16.42
N ASP A 149 -24.08 20.59 -15.86
CA ASP A 149 -24.28 20.58 -14.40
C ASP A 149 -23.59 19.35 -13.79
N PHE A 150 -22.91 19.46 -12.65
CA PHE A 150 -22.15 18.37 -12.03
C PHE A 150 -22.08 18.52 -10.51
N ARG A 151 -21.80 17.41 -9.82
CA ARG A 151 -21.57 17.37 -8.37
C ARG A 151 -20.09 17.60 -8.09
N GLU A 152 -19.77 18.77 -7.53
CA GLU A 152 -18.38 19.16 -7.21
C GLU A 152 -17.69 18.15 -6.28
N GLU A 153 -18.40 17.65 -5.27
CA GLU A 153 -17.86 16.69 -4.29
C GLU A 153 -17.27 15.43 -4.94
N ASP A 154 -17.92 14.92 -6.00
CA ASP A 154 -17.48 13.73 -6.72
C ASP A 154 -16.28 14.01 -7.63
N VAL A 155 -16.23 15.20 -8.24
CA VAL A 155 -15.06 15.63 -9.02
C VAL A 155 -13.85 15.77 -8.10
N LEU A 156 -14.01 16.41 -6.95
CA LEU A 156 -12.96 16.54 -5.95
C LEU A 156 -12.55 15.17 -5.39
N PHE A 157 -13.50 14.24 -5.18
CA PHE A 157 -13.19 12.86 -4.83
C PHE A 157 -12.34 12.17 -5.90
N ALA A 158 -12.71 12.31 -7.17
CA ALA A 158 -11.97 11.73 -8.30
C ALA A 158 -10.55 12.30 -8.41
N LEU A 159 -10.37 13.62 -8.23
CA LEU A 159 -9.06 14.26 -8.24
C LEU A 159 -8.18 13.82 -7.07
N ARG A 160 -8.74 13.72 -5.85
CA ARG A 160 -8.02 13.16 -4.69
C ARG A 160 -7.61 11.72 -4.93
N LEU A 161 -8.52 10.90 -5.45
CA LEU A 161 -8.24 9.51 -5.79
C LEU A 161 -7.14 9.41 -6.85
N LEU A 162 -7.17 10.27 -7.87
CA LEU A 162 -6.13 10.36 -8.88
C LEU A 162 -4.77 10.70 -8.26
N ALA A 163 -4.71 11.73 -7.42
CA ALA A 163 -3.49 12.13 -6.72
C ALA A 163 -2.91 10.99 -5.85
N ILE A 164 -3.75 10.30 -5.07
CA ILE A 164 -3.34 9.13 -4.27
C ILE A 164 -2.75 8.05 -5.19
N LYS A 165 -3.48 7.66 -6.25
CA LYS A 165 -3.04 6.58 -7.13
C LYS A 165 -1.78 6.96 -7.89
N CYS A 166 -1.69 8.14 -8.48
CA CYS A 166 -0.51 8.59 -9.20
C CYS A 166 0.73 8.60 -8.31
N PHE A 167 0.64 9.22 -7.13
CA PHE A 167 1.78 9.31 -6.22
C PHE A 167 2.22 7.93 -5.73
N PHE A 168 1.32 7.18 -5.08
CA PHE A 168 1.71 5.93 -4.44
C PHE A 168 1.94 4.78 -5.40
N LEU A 169 1.24 4.71 -6.53
CA LEU A 169 1.48 3.63 -7.49
C LEU A 169 2.87 3.78 -8.13
N VAL A 170 3.24 4.99 -8.56
CA VAL A 170 4.58 5.23 -9.12
C VAL A 170 5.66 4.95 -8.08
N LEU A 171 5.45 5.39 -6.83
CA LEU A 171 6.37 5.15 -5.74
C LEU A 171 6.55 3.64 -5.45
N MET A 172 5.45 2.92 -5.24
CA MET A 172 5.51 1.48 -4.94
C MET A 172 6.03 0.67 -6.14
N PHE A 173 5.69 1.04 -7.37
CA PHE A 173 6.21 0.35 -8.55
C PHE A 173 7.72 0.56 -8.69
N SER A 174 8.20 1.80 -8.56
CA SER A 174 9.62 2.11 -8.65
C SER A 174 10.43 1.46 -7.51
N GLY A 175 9.92 1.53 -6.28
CA GLY A 175 10.52 0.86 -5.13
C GLY A 175 10.54 -0.67 -5.28
N GLY A 176 9.49 -1.25 -5.86
CA GLY A 176 9.43 -2.67 -6.16
C GLY A 176 10.45 -3.11 -7.21
N MET A 177 10.66 -2.30 -8.26
CA MET A 177 11.72 -2.54 -9.25
C MET A 177 13.11 -2.54 -8.60
N ALA A 178 13.39 -1.55 -7.73
CA ALA A 178 14.66 -1.48 -7.01
C ALA A 178 14.84 -2.69 -6.08
N ALA A 179 13.82 -3.04 -5.30
CA ALA A 179 13.88 -4.18 -4.38
C ALA A 179 14.01 -5.54 -5.10
N LEU A 180 13.45 -5.68 -6.31
CA LEU A 180 13.67 -6.86 -7.16
C LEU A 180 15.11 -6.94 -7.67
N SER A 181 15.70 -5.82 -8.08
CA SER A 181 17.11 -5.75 -8.46
C SER A 181 18.00 -6.17 -7.30
N ASP A 182 17.77 -5.60 -6.11
CA ASP A 182 18.52 -5.92 -4.90
C ASP A 182 18.42 -7.41 -4.51
N LEU A 183 17.25 -8.03 -4.70
CA LEU A 183 17.05 -9.44 -4.44
C LEU A 183 17.85 -10.33 -5.40
N VAL A 184 17.97 -9.94 -6.66
CA VAL A 184 18.77 -10.66 -7.67
C VAL A 184 20.26 -10.53 -7.36
N ASP A 185 20.71 -9.33 -6.99
CA ASP A 185 22.12 -9.06 -6.73
C ASP A 185 22.62 -9.71 -5.43
N LYS A 186 21.77 -9.75 -4.40
CA LYS A 186 22.14 -10.20 -3.05
C LYS A 186 21.04 -11.05 -2.42
N PRO A 187 20.72 -12.23 -2.98
CA PRO A 187 19.67 -13.10 -2.45
C PRO A 187 20.03 -13.64 -1.07
N ALA A 188 19.05 -13.69 -0.17
CA ALA A 188 19.26 -14.15 1.21
C ALA A 188 19.89 -15.56 1.28
N TRP A 189 19.45 -16.46 0.39
CA TRP A 189 19.89 -17.86 0.33
C TRP A 189 21.31 -18.06 -0.20
N ALA A 190 21.99 -17.01 -0.66
CA ALA A 190 23.42 -17.08 -1.00
C ALA A 190 24.33 -16.95 0.23
N PHE A 191 23.80 -16.56 1.38
CA PHE A 191 24.56 -16.30 2.60
C PHE A 191 24.33 -17.39 3.66
N PRO A 192 25.33 -17.65 4.54
CA PRO A 192 25.17 -18.62 5.62
C PRO A 192 23.98 -18.29 6.52
N PRO A 193 23.16 -19.29 6.93
CA PRO A 193 22.05 -19.06 7.85
C PRO A 193 22.50 -18.35 9.11
N LEU A 194 21.68 -17.42 9.61
CA LEU A 194 21.95 -16.60 10.80
C LEU A 194 23.14 -15.63 10.68
N SER A 195 23.75 -15.45 9.50
CA SER A 195 24.66 -14.31 9.26
C SER A 195 23.89 -13.00 9.11
N ALA A 196 24.58 -11.86 9.25
CA ALA A 196 24.02 -10.53 9.00
C ALA A 196 23.46 -10.40 7.59
N ALA A 197 24.24 -10.81 6.59
CA ALA A 197 23.81 -10.74 5.19
C ALA A 197 22.57 -11.60 4.90
N TRP A 198 22.43 -12.75 5.56
CA TRP A 198 21.23 -13.60 5.46
C TRP A 198 20.00 -12.91 6.06
N LEU A 199 20.13 -12.35 7.27
CA LEU A 199 19.04 -11.63 7.95
C LEU A 199 18.62 -10.37 7.18
N GLU A 200 19.57 -9.58 6.70
CA GLU A 200 19.32 -8.42 5.83
C GLU A 200 18.66 -8.83 4.52
N GLY A 201 19.06 -9.97 3.95
CA GLY A 201 18.40 -10.56 2.78
C GLY A 201 16.92 -10.89 3.05
N LEU A 202 16.60 -11.47 4.20
CA LEU A 202 15.21 -11.76 4.58
C LEU A 202 14.39 -10.49 4.82
N LEU A 203 14.97 -9.47 5.44
CA LEU A 203 14.32 -8.16 5.59
C LEU A 203 14.00 -7.53 4.23
N ARG A 204 14.97 -7.53 3.30
CA ARG A 204 14.75 -7.05 1.92
C ARG A 204 13.63 -7.81 1.21
N LEU A 205 13.61 -9.13 1.33
CA LEU A 205 12.52 -9.94 0.78
C LEU A 205 11.16 -9.59 1.40
N ALA A 206 11.10 -9.35 2.71
CA ALA A 206 9.88 -8.94 3.40
C ALA A 206 9.39 -7.57 2.90
N PHE A 207 10.29 -6.59 2.72
CA PHE A 207 9.95 -5.28 2.16
C PHE A 207 9.54 -5.35 0.68
N LEU A 208 10.16 -6.22 -0.11
CA LEU A 208 9.74 -6.48 -1.47
C LEU A 208 8.31 -7.03 -1.52
N LEU A 209 8.00 -8.03 -0.68
CA LEU A 209 6.64 -8.57 -0.56
C LEU A 209 5.63 -7.47 -0.19
N ASP A 210 5.94 -6.64 0.80
CA ASP A 210 5.08 -5.50 1.19
C ASP A 210 4.84 -4.55 0.03
N THR A 211 5.90 -4.22 -0.72
CA THR A 211 5.85 -3.26 -1.83
C THR A 211 5.04 -3.79 -3.01
N VAL A 212 5.19 -5.06 -3.36
CA VAL A 212 4.37 -5.73 -4.39
C VAL A 212 2.90 -5.75 -3.98
N LEU A 213 2.60 -6.07 -2.72
CA LEU A 213 1.25 -6.05 -2.20
C LEU A 213 0.65 -4.64 -2.22
N ALA A 214 1.44 -3.63 -1.83
CA ALA A 214 1.02 -2.24 -1.83
C ALA A 214 0.70 -1.74 -3.24
N ALA A 215 1.61 -1.95 -4.21
CA ALA A 215 1.38 -1.62 -5.62
C ALA A 215 0.14 -2.33 -6.18
N GLY A 216 -0.03 -3.63 -5.87
CA GLY A 216 -1.23 -4.39 -6.22
C GLY A 216 -2.50 -3.74 -5.68
N GLY A 217 -2.52 -3.33 -4.41
CA GLY A 217 -3.65 -2.65 -3.77
C GLY A 217 -4.05 -1.36 -4.49
N TYR A 218 -3.07 -0.55 -4.95
CA TYR A 218 -3.34 0.65 -5.74
C TYR A 218 -3.89 0.34 -7.14
N ILE A 219 -3.52 -0.78 -7.76
CA ILE A 219 -4.10 -1.19 -9.04
C ILE A 219 -5.52 -1.74 -8.85
N ALA A 220 -5.75 -2.51 -7.79
CA ALA A 220 -6.96 -3.28 -7.53
C ALA A 220 -8.18 -2.44 -7.11
N THR A 221 -8.55 -1.38 -7.84
CA THR A 221 -9.68 -0.48 -7.54
C THR A 221 -10.98 -0.85 -8.28
N PHE A 222 -11.16 -2.11 -8.62
CA PHE A 222 -12.27 -2.58 -9.43
C PHE A 222 -13.61 -2.53 -8.67
N LYS A 223 -14.57 -1.75 -9.19
CA LYS A 223 -15.95 -1.66 -8.65
C LYS A 223 -16.67 -3.01 -8.67
N LEU A 224 -16.49 -3.77 -9.76
CA LEU A 224 -17.10 -5.09 -9.95
C LEU A 224 -16.81 -6.08 -8.80
N PHE A 225 -15.64 -5.98 -8.18
CA PHE A 225 -15.21 -6.88 -7.10
C PHE A 225 -15.48 -6.29 -5.71
N GLY A 226 -16.06 -5.09 -5.63
CA GLY A 226 -16.24 -4.37 -4.37
C GLY A 226 -14.93 -3.89 -3.74
N TRP A 227 -13.87 -3.77 -4.54
CA TRP A 227 -12.56 -3.30 -4.07
C TRP A 227 -12.40 -1.79 -4.18
N HIS A 228 -13.32 -1.08 -4.84
CA HIS A 228 -13.24 0.36 -5.07
C HIS A 228 -13.05 1.19 -3.79
N VAL A 229 -12.54 2.41 -3.97
CA VAL A 229 -12.42 3.39 -2.89
C VAL A 229 -13.79 3.98 -2.60
N ARG A 230 -14.20 3.95 -1.32
CA ARG A 230 -15.49 4.49 -0.84
C ARG A 230 -15.35 5.92 -0.34
N ALA A 231 -14.24 6.25 0.30
CA ALA A 231 -13.93 7.61 0.74
C ALA A 231 -12.41 7.85 0.71
N THR A 232 -12.02 9.12 0.68
CA THR A 232 -10.63 9.57 0.73
C THR A 232 -10.42 10.54 1.89
N GLU A 233 -9.19 10.67 2.36
CA GLU A 233 -8.82 11.67 3.35
C GLU A 233 -9.01 13.09 2.77
N THR A 234 -9.76 13.93 3.49
CA THR A 234 -10.10 15.28 3.04
C THR A 234 -9.31 16.38 3.76
N THR A 235 -8.62 16.05 4.84
CA THR A 235 -7.88 17.05 5.65
C THR A 235 -6.43 17.18 5.20
N ALA A 236 -5.95 18.42 5.13
CA ALA A 236 -4.55 18.71 4.82
C ALA A 236 -3.59 18.05 5.83
N LEU A 237 -3.98 18.01 7.12
CA LEU A 237 -3.18 17.35 8.15
C LEU A 237 -3.03 15.85 7.89
N GLY A 238 -4.11 15.15 7.54
CA GLY A 238 -4.07 13.71 7.22
C GLY A 238 -3.15 13.41 6.03
N TRP A 239 -3.21 14.25 4.99
CA TRP A 239 -2.29 14.19 3.86
C TRP A 239 -0.84 14.43 4.27
N LEU A 240 -0.57 15.50 5.02
CA LEU A 240 0.77 15.88 5.46
C LEU A 240 1.44 14.75 6.27
N VAL A 241 0.77 14.25 7.32
CA VAL A 241 1.33 13.19 8.19
C VAL A 241 1.47 11.85 7.48
N CYS A 242 0.77 11.66 6.35
CA CYS A 242 0.96 10.49 5.50
C CYS A 242 2.16 10.67 4.57
N LEU A 243 2.19 11.75 3.78
CA LEU A 243 3.21 12.01 2.76
C LEU A 243 4.61 12.16 3.35
N ILE A 244 4.72 12.75 4.54
CA ILE A 244 5.99 12.91 5.25
C ILE A 244 6.70 11.58 5.54
N CYS A 245 5.95 10.46 5.55
CA CYS A 245 6.47 9.11 5.76
C CYS A 245 6.96 8.41 4.47
N TYR A 246 6.95 9.10 3.33
CA TYR A 246 7.32 8.55 2.02
C TYR A 246 8.37 9.43 1.34
N GLU A 247 9.07 8.87 0.35
CA GLU A 247 9.97 9.65 -0.49
C GLU A 247 9.21 10.70 -1.31
N PRO A 248 9.82 11.87 -1.60
CA PRO A 248 11.17 12.28 -1.20
C PRO A 248 11.24 12.88 0.23
N PHE A 249 10.11 13.02 0.91
CA PHE A 249 10.02 13.74 2.19
C PHE A 249 10.71 13.00 3.34
N PHE A 250 10.49 11.69 3.44
CA PHE A 250 11.05 10.90 4.54
C PHE A 250 12.57 10.89 4.51
N PRO A 251 13.27 10.62 3.38
CA PRO A 251 14.72 10.77 3.30
C PRO A 251 15.20 12.19 3.61
N ALA A 252 14.52 13.24 3.12
CA ALA A 252 14.94 14.62 3.39
C ALA A 252 14.90 14.94 4.90
N ILE A 253 13.89 14.44 5.60
CA ILE A 253 13.74 14.56 7.05
C ILE A 253 14.74 13.65 7.74
N SER A 254 14.81 12.38 7.36
CA SER A 254 15.70 11.43 8.01
C SER A 254 17.15 11.85 7.85
N HIS A 255 17.64 12.25 6.67
CA HIS A 255 19.02 12.73 6.50
C HIS A 255 19.32 14.00 7.30
N ALA A 256 18.36 14.91 7.47
CA ALA A 256 18.55 16.13 8.26
C ALA A 256 18.61 15.88 9.78
N PHE A 257 18.09 14.75 10.25
CA PHE A 257 17.94 14.47 11.68
C PHE A 257 18.74 13.23 12.12
N VAL A 258 18.74 12.18 11.34
CA VAL A 258 19.47 10.93 11.59
C VAL A 258 20.30 10.63 10.33
N PRO A 259 21.62 10.90 10.32
CA PRO A 259 22.47 10.40 9.25
C PRO A 259 22.55 8.88 9.38
N TYR A 260 21.53 8.20 8.85
CA TYR A 260 21.41 6.75 8.79
C TYR A 260 22.61 6.24 7.98
N GLY A 261 23.50 5.52 8.66
CA GLY A 261 24.68 4.92 8.04
C GLY A 261 25.97 5.76 8.10
N GLU A 262 25.97 6.98 8.66
CA GLU A 262 27.21 7.77 8.83
C GLU A 262 27.78 7.72 10.26
N GLY A 263 27.29 6.82 11.10
CA GLY A 263 27.84 6.52 12.42
C GLY A 263 28.45 5.12 12.49
N PRO A 264 29.10 4.75 13.61
CA PRO A 264 29.57 3.39 13.80
C PRO A 264 28.37 2.43 13.68
N GLY A 265 28.49 1.42 12.82
CA GLY A 265 27.39 0.51 12.53
C GLY A 265 27.11 -0.43 13.69
N TRP A 266 26.03 -1.21 13.58
CA TRP A 266 25.59 -2.13 14.63
C TRP A 266 26.69 -3.14 15.03
N GLU A 267 27.59 -3.46 14.11
CA GLU A 267 28.73 -4.36 14.28
C GLU A 267 29.71 -3.90 15.37
N THR A 268 29.71 -2.60 15.68
CA THR A 268 30.56 -2.03 16.74
C THR A 268 30.02 -2.28 18.15
N VAL A 269 28.74 -2.63 18.28
CA VAL A 269 28.05 -2.83 19.56
C VAL A 269 27.61 -4.29 19.74
N ILE A 270 27.17 -4.91 18.65
CA ILE A 270 26.64 -6.27 18.64
C ILE A 270 27.51 -7.12 17.73
N GLN A 271 28.29 -8.02 18.34
CA GLN A 271 29.14 -8.96 17.58
C GLN A 271 28.28 -9.96 16.81
N GLU A 272 28.53 -10.08 15.50
CA GLU A 272 27.89 -11.07 14.64
C GLU A 272 28.08 -12.50 15.17
N GLY A 273 27.05 -13.33 15.06
CA GLY A 273 27.05 -14.72 15.53
C GLY A 273 26.87 -14.89 17.04
N SER A 274 26.92 -13.81 17.82
CA SER A 274 26.60 -13.87 19.26
C SER A 274 25.12 -14.18 19.50
N ALA A 275 24.79 -14.71 20.69
CA ALA A 275 23.39 -14.94 21.07
C ALA A 275 22.56 -13.63 21.08
N VAL A 276 23.17 -12.52 21.49
CA VAL A 276 22.55 -11.19 21.48
C VAL A 276 22.20 -10.78 20.04
N PHE A 277 23.13 -10.96 19.11
CA PHE A 277 22.91 -10.69 17.70
C PHE A 277 21.72 -11.47 17.14
N ILE A 278 21.67 -12.78 17.38
CA ILE A 278 20.59 -13.63 16.86
C ILE A 278 19.23 -13.21 17.45
N LEU A 279 19.16 -12.96 18.77
CA LEU A 279 17.93 -12.53 19.42
C LEU A 279 17.47 -11.15 18.92
N TRP A 280 18.40 -10.21 18.77
CA TRP A 280 18.13 -8.84 18.34
C TRP A 280 17.64 -8.76 16.90
N SER A 281 18.36 -9.45 15.99
CA SER A 281 18.00 -9.56 14.59
C SER A 281 16.71 -10.35 14.39
N GLY A 282 16.51 -11.42 15.17
CA GLY A 282 15.28 -12.20 15.19
C GLY A 282 14.07 -11.36 15.62
N ALA A 283 14.22 -10.51 16.64
CA ALA A 283 13.16 -9.59 17.07
C ALA A 283 12.81 -8.56 15.99
N THR A 284 13.82 -8.01 15.31
CA THR A 284 13.64 -7.07 14.19
C THR A 284 12.89 -7.74 13.02
N LEU A 285 13.32 -8.95 12.64
CA LEU A 285 12.67 -9.73 11.59
C LEU A 285 11.23 -10.10 11.97
N PHE A 286 10.98 -10.51 13.22
CA PHE A 286 9.65 -10.82 13.71
C PHE A 286 8.70 -9.61 13.61
N CYS A 287 9.16 -8.42 14.00
CA CYS A 287 8.40 -7.18 13.84
C CYS A 287 8.10 -6.88 12.36
N THR A 288 9.06 -7.13 11.48
CA THR A 288 8.90 -6.97 10.03
C THR A 288 7.91 -7.98 9.45
N VAL A 289 7.90 -9.22 9.93
CA VAL A 289 6.89 -10.23 9.54
C VAL A 289 5.48 -9.79 9.96
N ILE A 290 5.31 -9.24 11.17
CA ILE A 290 4.02 -8.68 11.60
C ILE A 290 3.60 -7.51 10.69
N TYR A 291 4.56 -6.67 10.30
CA TYR A 291 4.33 -5.55 9.39
C TYR A 291 3.80 -6.05 8.02
N VAL A 292 4.47 -7.02 7.40
CA VAL A 292 4.01 -7.62 6.13
C VAL A 292 2.68 -8.35 6.29
N TRP A 293 2.49 -9.07 7.41
CA TRP A 293 1.23 -9.78 7.68
C TRP A 293 0.03 -8.81 7.75
N ALA A 294 0.24 -7.61 8.26
CA ALA A 294 -0.79 -6.57 8.25
C ALA A 294 -1.17 -6.14 6.82
N THR A 295 -0.21 -6.06 5.90
CA THR A 295 -0.46 -5.77 4.47
C THR A 295 -1.13 -6.94 3.77
N VAL A 296 -0.69 -8.18 4.02
CA VAL A 296 -1.35 -9.41 3.53
C VAL A 296 -2.82 -9.48 3.98
N ALA A 297 -3.12 -9.02 5.20
CA ALA A 297 -4.49 -8.99 5.71
C ALA A 297 -5.39 -7.99 4.99
N PHE A 298 -4.85 -6.89 4.45
CA PHE A 298 -5.59 -5.97 3.59
C PHE A 298 -5.92 -6.55 2.20
N GLY A 299 -4.97 -7.29 1.62
CA GLY A 299 -5.10 -7.82 0.25
C GLY A 299 -5.42 -6.71 -0.78
N PRO A 300 -6.41 -6.89 -1.68
CA PRO A 300 -6.72 -5.92 -2.74
C PRO A 300 -7.23 -4.56 -2.22
N ARG A 301 -7.56 -4.48 -0.92
CA ARG A 301 -8.08 -3.26 -0.29
C ARG A 301 -6.98 -2.38 0.31
N PHE A 302 -5.71 -2.78 0.25
CA PHE A 302 -4.61 -1.95 0.74
C PHE A 302 -4.57 -0.63 -0.04
N SER A 303 -4.51 0.49 0.67
CA SER A 303 -4.24 1.82 0.13
C SER A 303 -4.13 2.84 1.27
N ASN A 304 -3.21 3.80 1.14
CA ASN A 304 -3.11 4.94 2.04
C ASN A 304 -4.21 5.98 1.75
N LEU A 305 -4.61 6.75 2.76
CA LEU A 305 -5.53 7.89 2.62
C LEU A 305 -6.91 7.52 2.05
N THR A 306 -7.29 6.25 2.10
CA THR A 306 -8.57 5.78 1.57
C THR A 306 -9.33 4.89 2.55
N HIS A 307 -10.64 4.88 2.40
CA HIS A 307 -11.53 3.93 3.06
C HIS A 307 -12.06 2.94 2.02
N ARG A 308 -11.72 1.66 2.18
CA ARG A 308 -12.06 0.55 1.25
C ARG A 308 -12.74 -0.63 1.96
N GLY A 309 -13.30 -0.38 3.14
CA GLY A 309 -13.87 -1.37 4.03
C GLY A 309 -12.96 -1.66 5.22
N ILE A 310 -13.55 -2.22 6.29
CA ILE A 310 -12.87 -2.42 7.57
C ILE A 310 -12.35 -3.85 7.67
N ILE A 311 -11.05 -3.98 7.97
CA ILE A 311 -10.39 -5.28 8.15
C ILE A 311 -10.28 -5.58 9.64
N THR A 312 -10.90 -6.69 10.06
CA THR A 312 -10.93 -7.13 11.47
C THR A 312 -10.20 -8.47 11.69
N SER A 313 -9.59 -9.02 10.64
CA SER A 313 -8.94 -10.33 10.63
C SER A 313 -7.41 -10.23 10.61
N GLY A 314 -6.70 -11.36 10.73
CA GLY A 314 -5.24 -11.38 10.81
C GLY A 314 -4.74 -10.66 12.07
N PRO A 315 -3.72 -9.78 11.98
CA PRO A 315 -3.18 -9.08 13.13
C PRO A 315 -4.11 -7.97 13.66
N TYR A 316 -5.08 -7.51 12.85
CA TYR A 316 -6.07 -6.50 13.24
C TYR A 316 -7.02 -6.95 14.35
N ARG A 317 -7.17 -8.26 14.58
CA ARG A 317 -7.97 -8.76 15.72
C ARG A 317 -7.39 -8.35 17.08
N PHE A 318 -6.10 -8.02 17.11
CA PHE A 318 -5.33 -7.83 18.33
C PHE A 318 -5.10 -6.34 18.65
N ILE A 319 -4.92 -5.52 17.61
CA ILE A 319 -4.64 -4.09 17.70
C ILE A 319 -5.10 -3.38 16.42
N LYS A 320 -5.47 -2.10 16.51
CA LYS A 320 -5.97 -1.31 15.38
C LYS A 320 -4.93 -1.05 14.29
N HIS A 321 -3.67 -0.84 14.66
CA HIS A 321 -2.58 -0.49 13.73
C HIS A 321 -1.34 -1.39 13.92
N PRO A 322 -1.43 -2.70 13.62
CA PRO A 322 -0.33 -3.64 13.82
C PRO A 322 0.91 -3.26 13.01
N ALA A 323 0.74 -2.82 11.76
CA ALA A 323 1.83 -2.38 10.89
C ALA A 323 2.61 -1.20 11.49
N TYR A 324 1.91 -0.20 12.04
CA TYR A 324 2.58 1.00 12.57
C TYR A 324 3.35 0.70 13.86
N VAL A 325 2.78 -0.13 14.73
CA VAL A 325 3.44 -0.53 15.97
C VAL A 325 4.66 -1.39 15.66
N SER A 326 4.53 -2.43 14.85
CA SER A 326 5.65 -3.34 14.57
C SER A 326 6.75 -2.65 13.77
N LYS A 327 6.41 -1.77 12.82
CA LYS A 327 7.38 -0.95 12.10
C LYS A 327 8.16 -0.01 13.02
N ASN A 328 7.48 0.66 13.95
CA ASN A 328 8.16 1.51 14.92
C ASN A 328 9.10 0.71 15.82
N ILE A 329 8.65 -0.44 16.36
CA ILE A 329 9.51 -1.30 17.17
C ILE A 329 10.72 -1.76 16.36
N ALA A 330 10.54 -2.19 15.10
CA ALA A 330 11.64 -2.58 14.22
C ALA A 330 12.65 -1.45 14.00
N TRP A 331 12.18 -0.21 13.81
CA TRP A 331 13.06 0.95 13.66
C TRP A 331 13.84 1.27 14.94
N TRP A 332 13.21 1.17 16.11
CA TRP A 332 13.90 1.33 17.38
C TRP A 332 14.96 0.23 17.58
N LEU A 333 14.62 -1.03 17.32
CA LEU A 333 15.58 -2.14 17.39
C LEU A 333 16.75 -1.92 16.44
N PHE A 334 16.49 -1.49 15.20
CA PHE A 334 17.53 -1.21 14.23
C PHE A 334 18.44 -0.04 14.64
N ALA A 335 17.89 1.04 15.20
CA ALA A 335 18.63 2.27 15.46
C ALA A 335 19.36 2.30 16.81
N ILE A 336 18.87 1.60 17.84
CA ILE A 336 19.46 1.60 19.20
C ILE A 336 20.97 1.27 19.22
N PRO A 337 21.48 0.25 18.50
CA PRO A 337 22.92 -0.02 18.48
C PRO A 337 23.74 1.20 18.04
N SER A 338 23.26 1.92 17.02
CA SER A 338 23.93 3.14 16.54
C SER A 338 23.89 4.26 17.59
N PHE A 339 22.80 4.39 18.36
CA PHE A 339 22.71 5.40 19.42
C PHE A 339 23.74 5.14 20.54
N ILE A 340 23.96 3.87 20.89
CA ILE A 340 24.95 3.47 21.89
C ILE A 340 26.36 3.76 21.38
N ALA A 341 26.62 3.44 20.10
CA ALA A 341 27.93 3.61 19.49
C ALA A 341 28.36 5.09 19.35
N SER A 342 27.39 6.00 19.14
CA SER A 342 27.64 7.44 18.99
C SER A 342 27.91 8.20 20.30
N GLY A 343 27.83 7.53 21.46
CA GLY A 343 27.98 8.18 22.77
C GLY A 343 26.72 8.90 23.25
N LEU A 344 26.72 9.35 24.50
CA LEU A 344 25.52 9.75 25.23
C LEU A 344 24.75 10.92 24.56
N THR A 345 25.43 12.02 24.26
CA THR A 345 24.79 13.25 23.75
C THR A 345 24.21 13.05 22.36
N GLU A 346 24.99 12.46 21.45
CA GLU A 346 24.54 12.21 20.09
C GLU A 346 23.49 11.08 20.04
N GLY A 347 23.67 10.05 20.86
CA GLY A 347 22.68 8.98 21.02
C GLY A 347 21.31 9.49 21.49
N PHE A 348 21.27 10.40 22.47
CA PHE A 348 20.00 11.02 22.91
C PHE A 348 19.37 11.90 21.83
N ALA A 349 20.16 12.66 21.07
CA ALA A 349 19.65 13.46 19.97
C ALA A 349 18.99 12.57 18.91
N ARG A 350 19.70 11.53 18.44
CA ARG A 350 19.20 10.55 17.46
C ARG A 350 17.96 9.80 17.97
N ALA A 351 17.94 9.43 19.25
CA ALA A 351 16.77 8.80 19.89
C ALA A 351 15.56 9.75 19.95
N GLY A 352 15.78 11.02 20.31
CA GLY A 352 14.74 12.05 20.30
C GLY A 352 14.12 12.23 18.91
N MET A 353 14.93 12.17 17.86
CA MET A 353 14.46 12.27 16.47
C MET A 353 13.66 11.05 16.04
N LEU A 354 14.10 9.85 16.40
CA LEU A 354 13.29 8.65 16.17
C LEU A 354 11.96 8.70 16.95
N ALA A 355 11.94 9.31 18.14
CA ALA A 355 10.70 9.55 18.88
C ALA A 355 9.75 10.53 18.15
N ILE A 356 10.27 11.54 17.47
CA ILE A 356 9.47 12.42 16.59
C ILE A 356 8.87 11.61 15.44
N VAL A 357 9.66 10.74 14.80
CA VAL A 357 9.14 9.84 13.76
C VAL A 357 8.04 8.94 14.32
N SER A 358 8.21 8.38 15.52
CA SER A 358 7.16 7.61 16.19
C SER A 358 5.90 8.45 16.44
N LEU A 359 6.05 9.71 16.84
CA LEU A 359 4.93 10.64 17.03
C LEU A 359 4.18 10.89 15.71
N ILE A 360 4.89 11.03 14.59
CA ILE A 360 4.26 11.15 13.27
C ILE A 360 3.37 9.94 12.97
N TYR A 361 3.83 8.72 13.26
CA TYR A 361 3.01 7.52 13.08
C TYR A 361 1.78 7.49 14.00
N VAL A 362 1.88 8.04 15.21
CA VAL A 362 0.71 8.21 16.09
C VAL A 362 -0.28 9.23 15.50
N MET A 363 0.20 10.35 14.98
CA MET A 363 -0.65 11.34 14.31
C MET A 363 -1.32 10.76 13.07
N ARG A 364 -0.58 9.99 12.27
CA ARG A 364 -1.10 9.27 11.11
C ARG A 364 -2.18 8.26 11.48
N ALA A 365 -1.95 7.45 12.52
CA ALA A 365 -2.95 6.53 13.03
C ALA A 365 -4.24 7.30 13.39
N ARG A 366 -4.13 8.37 14.19
CA ARG A 366 -5.29 9.19 14.58
C ARG A 366 -6.02 9.83 13.39
N ALA A 367 -5.30 10.28 12.37
CA ALA A 367 -5.90 10.83 11.16
C ALA A 367 -6.73 9.77 10.42
N GLU A 368 -6.18 8.55 10.29
CA GLU A 368 -6.88 7.40 9.71
C GLU A 368 -8.10 7.01 10.55
N GLU A 369 -7.97 6.88 11.87
CA GLU A 369 -9.11 6.52 12.75
C GLU A 369 -10.24 7.54 12.64
N ARG A 370 -9.94 8.83 12.54
CA ARG A 370 -10.93 9.91 12.37
C ARG A 370 -11.69 9.79 11.04
N MET A 371 -11.00 9.42 9.97
CA MET A 371 -11.64 9.18 8.68
C MET A 371 -12.52 7.93 8.74
N LEU A 372 -12.00 6.84 9.32
CA LEU A 372 -12.67 5.55 9.40
C LEU A 372 -13.84 5.55 10.38
N SER A 373 -13.82 6.35 11.45
CA SER A 373 -14.90 6.44 12.45
C SER A 373 -16.22 6.98 11.91
N ARG A 374 -16.23 7.47 10.67
CA ARG A 374 -17.46 7.80 9.95
C ARG A 374 -18.25 6.55 9.56
N ASP A 375 -17.59 5.40 9.43
CA ASP A 375 -18.22 4.11 9.19
C ASP A 375 -18.62 3.45 10.53
N PRO A 376 -19.90 3.10 10.73
CA PRO A 376 -20.34 2.35 11.91
C PRO A 376 -19.55 1.06 12.15
N ALA A 377 -19.19 0.33 11.10
CA ALA A 377 -18.44 -0.92 11.22
C ALA A 377 -17.04 -0.70 11.83
N TYR A 378 -16.43 0.46 11.60
CA TYR A 378 -15.16 0.79 12.23
C TYR A 378 -15.32 1.09 13.72
N ARG A 379 -16.41 1.74 14.12
CA ARG A 379 -16.69 2.05 15.52
C ARG A 379 -16.88 0.75 16.32
N ASP A 380 -17.69 -0.16 15.80
CA ASP A 380 -17.91 -1.49 16.40
C ASP A 380 -16.59 -2.26 16.52
N TYR A 381 -15.76 -2.22 15.47
CA TYR A 381 -14.43 -2.82 15.49
C TYR A 381 -13.51 -2.18 16.55
N ALA A 382 -13.49 -0.85 16.63
CA ALA A 382 -12.64 -0.13 17.58
C ALA A 382 -13.04 -0.43 19.03
N GLU A 383 -14.34 -0.51 19.33
CA GLU A 383 -14.86 -0.93 20.63
C GLU A 383 -14.49 -2.38 20.94
N ASN A 384 -14.63 -3.29 19.98
CA ASN A 384 -14.24 -4.69 20.15
C ASN A 384 -12.74 -4.83 20.45
N VAL A 385 -11.87 -4.11 19.76
CA VAL A 385 -10.41 -4.12 20.05
C VAL A 385 -10.11 -3.47 21.39
N ALA A 386 -10.83 -2.43 21.81
CA ALA A 386 -10.69 -1.83 23.13
C ALA A 386 -11.08 -2.81 24.25
N ALA A 387 -12.09 -3.66 24.01
CA ALA A 387 -12.53 -4.67 24.97
C ALA A 387 -11.66 -5.95 24.97
N HIS A 388 -11.19 -6.40 23.80
CA HIS A 388 -10.59 -7.74 23.64
C HIS A 388 -9.15 -7.74 23.10
N GLY A 389 -8.61 -6.60 22.70
CA GLY A 389 -7.27 -6.48 22.12
C GLY A 389 -6.13 -6.73 23.12
N LEU A 390 -4.89 -6.65 22.62
CA LEU A 390 -3.67 -6.94 23.40
C LEU A 390 -3.57 -6.10 24.68
N LEU A 391 -3.85 -4.81 24.58
CA LEU A 391 -3.82 -3.90 25.73
C LEU A 391 -4.88 -4.27 26.77
N ALA A 392 -6.09 -4.65 26.34
CA ALA A 392 -7.15 -5.07 27.23
C ALA A 392 -6.81 -6.40 27.93
N MET A 393 -6.25 -7.36 27.18
CA MET A 393 -5.75 -8.62 27.73
C MET A 393 -4.62 -8.40 28.73
N ALA A 394 -3.67 -7.52 28.42
CA ALA A 394 -2.58 -7.16 29.33
C ALA A 394 -3.12 -6.50 30.61
N LYS A 395 -4.03 -5.53 30.49
CA LYS A 395 -4.66 -4.86 31.64
C LYS A 395 -5.38 -5.88 32.54
N ARG A 396 -6.18 -6.78 31.96
CA ARG A 396 -6.87 -7.85 32.72
C ARG A 396 -5.90 -8.73 33.50
N ARG A 397 -4.79 -9.16 32.87
CA ARG A 397 -3.76 -10.00 33.51
C ARG A 397 -3.03 -9.27 34.64
N LEU A 398 -2.77 -7.98 34.48
CA LEU A 398 -2.13 -7.15 35.50
C LEU A 398 -3.08 -6.93 36.70
N THR A 399 -4.37 -6.72 36.44
CA THR A 399 -5.39 -6.56 37.51
C THR A 399 -5.80 -7.87 38.17
N SER A 400 -5.62 -9.02 37.50
CA SER A 400 -5.99 -10.34 38.04
C SER A 400 -4.88 -11.01 38.85
N ARG A 401 -3.70 -10.39 38.98
CA ARG A 401 -2.67 -10.82 39.93
C ARG A 401 -3.05 -10.26 41.32
N PRO A 402 -3.36 -11.11 42.33
CA PRO A 402 -3.46 -10.63 43.70
C PRO A 402 -2.12 -10.06 44.13
N ALA A 403 -2.11 -8.98 44.92
CA ALA A 403 -0.94 -8.59 45.67
C ALA A 403 -0.50 -9.80 46.50
N ALA A 404 0.66 -10.36 46.16
CA ALA A 404 1.31 -11.43 46.91
C ALA A 404 2.21 -10.80 47.97
#